data_AF-A0A5C7QSL0-F1
#
_entry.id   AF-A0A5C7QSL0-F1
#
_cell.length_a   1.000
_cell.length_b   1.000
_cell.length_c   1.000
_cell.angle_alpha   90.00
_cell.angle_beta   90.00
_cell.angle_gamma   90.00
#
_symmetry.space_group_name_H-M   'P 1'
#
loop_
_entity.id
_entity.type
_entity.pdbx_description
1 polymer ?
#
loop_
_entity_poly.entity_id
_entity_poly.type
_entity_poly.pdbx_seq_one_letter_code
_entity_poly.pdbx_strand_id
1 'polypeptide(L)'
;MNPRAHAGSPPLDGLLLPVPGALQGRYPQRPLASGDAVDRMLRRMTAALPEAFGRRRRARFVAAVRHARTQAPPFGCAAFDTWIRTVRAGVGRDGLTDDALAPAMAAATIACHHVLGLDPFDTQIITARVMLDARLAEMATGEGKTVAALLAAASAAMAGIPVHLMTANDYLAARDVAELAPVYAALGLRVACLDTDASPQARR
;
A
#
# COMPACT_ATOMS: atom_id res chain seq x y z
N MET A 1 -26.52 35.05 0.67
CA MET A 1 -26.54 34.32 -0.62
C MET A 1 -25.57 35.01 -1.55
N ASN A 2 -24.38 34.45 -1.75
CA ASN A 2 -23.30 35.04 -2.53
C ASN A 2 -22.56 33.89 -3.24
N PRO A 3 -22.68 33.70 -4.57
CA PRO A 3 -21.99 32.63 -5.27
C PRO A 3 -20.60 33.14 -5.68
N ARG A 4 -19.54 32.71 -4.96
CA ARG A 4 -18.16 33.02 -5.36
C ARG A 4 -17.59 31.89 -6.21
N ALA A 5 -17.48 32.19 -7.50
CA ALA A 5 -16.44 31.85 -8.46
C ALA A 5 -15.62 30.56 -8.18
N HIS A 6 -15.95 29.52 -8.95
CA HIS A 6 -15.03 28.43 -9.25
C HIS A 6 -13.70 29.02 -9.80
N ALA A 7 -12.60 28.77 -9.10
CA ALA A 7 -11.28 28.92 -9.69
C ALA A 7 -11.21 27.92 -10.85
N GLY A 8 -11.20 28.46 -12.07
CA GLY A 8 -11.26 27.68 -13.29
C GLY A 8 -10.17 26.63 -13.33
N SER A 9 -10.57 25.39 -13.59
CA SER A 9 -9.70 24.42 -14.26
C SER A 9 -9.02 25.12 -15.43
N PRO A 10 -7.71 24.88 -15.69
CA PRO A 10 -7.08 25.41 -16.89
C PRO A 10 -7.98 25.05 -18.09
N PRO A 11 -8.25 25.99 -19.01
CA PRO A 11 -9.09 25.70 -20.16
C PRO A 11 -8.51 24.47 -20.86
N LEU A 12 -9.33 23.44 -21.02
CA LEU A 12 -8.99 22.23 -21.80
C LEU A 12 -8.91 22.54 -23.30
N ASP A 13 -9.02 23.81 -23.67
CA ASP A 13 -8.87 24.32 -25.03
C ASP A 13 -7.45 24.01 -25.53
N GLY A 14 -7.38 23.01 -26.41
CA GLY A 14 -6.14 22.56 -27.04
C GLY A 14 -5.57 21.24 -26.49
N LEU A 15 -6.11 20.70 -25.40
CA LEU A 15 -5.80 19.33 -24.98
C LEU A 15 -6.64 18.36 -25.82
N LEU A 16 -6.05 17.87 -26.92
CA LEU A 16 -6.60 16.75 -27.69
C LEU A 16 -6.64 15.53 -26.78
N LEU A 17 -7.76 15.36 -26.08
CA LEU A 17 -8.00 14.16 -25.29
C LEU A 17 -8.03 12.98 -26.25
N PRO A 18 -7.25 11.92 -25.98
CA PRO A 18 -7.26 10.76 -26.83
C PRO A 18 -8.66 10.12 -26.76
N VAL A 19 -9.36 10.10 -27.90
CA VAL A 19 -10.69 9.51 -28.05
C VAL A 19 -10.61 8.09 -28.62
N PRO A 20 -11.37 7.13 -28.07
CA PRO A 20 -11.49 5.80 -28.65
C PRO A 20 -11.84 5.90 -30.14
N GLY A 21 -11.18 5.11 -30.97
CA GLY A 21 -11.38 5.17 -32.42
C GLY A 21 -10.35 4.35 -33.18
N ALA A 22 -10.42 4.42 -34.51
CA ALA A 22 -9.52 3.65 -35.38
C ALA A 22 -8.03 3.92 -35.10
N LEU A 23 -7.69 5.12 -34.62
CA LEU A 23 -6.32 5.53 -34.31
C LEU A 23 -5.82 5.11 -32.91
N GLN A 24 -6.72 4.98 -31.93
CA GLN A 24 -6.36 4.76 -30.52
C GLN A 24 -6.94 3.48 -29.92
N GLY A 25 -7.65 2.70 -30.72
CA GLY A 25 -8.33 1.48 -30.31
C GLY A 25 -9.62 1.74 -29.53
N ARG A 26 -10.20 0.67 -28.98
CA ARG A 26 -11.41 0.72 -28.13
C ARG A 26 -11.18 1.49 -26.82
N TYR A 27 -9.93 1.67 -26.42
CA TYR A 27 -9.55 2.39 -25.21
C TYR A 27 -8.27 3.20 -25.46
N PRO A 28 -8.27 4.51 -25.22
CA PRO A 28 -7.11 5.38 -25.41
C PRO A 28 -6.09 5.11 -24.31
N GLN A 29 -5.29 4.08 -24.50
CA GLN A 29 -4.19 3.72 -23.62
C GLN A 29 -2.91 4.40 -24.10
N ARG A 30 -2.21 5.08 -23.19
CA ARG A 30 -0.88 5.63 -23.47
C ARG A 30 0.01 4.45 -23.88
N PRO A 31 0.65 4.47 -25.05
CA PRO A 31 1.62 3.45 -25.40
C PRO A 31 2.67 3.44 -24.29
N LEU A 32 2.77 2.33 -23.55
CA LEU A 32 3.90 2.12 -22.67
C LEU A 32 5.13 2.27 -23.57
N ALA A 33 6.04 3.17 -23.21
CA ALA A 33 7.32 3.27 -23.91
C ALA A 33 7.86 1.84 -23.99
N SER A 34 7.87 1.27 -25.19
CA SER A 34 8.38 -0.07 -25.34
C SER A 34 9.83 0.03 -24.93
N GLY A 35 10.20 -0.55 -23.79
CA GLY A 35 11.59 -0.58 -23.38
C GLY A 35 12.45 -1.07 -24.54
N ASP A 36 13.72 -0.65 -24.55
CA ASP A 36 14.65 -0.97 -25.63
C ASP A 36 14.65 -2.47 -25.96
N ALA A 37 15.18 -2.87 -27.11
CA ALA A 37 15.22 -4.28 -27.53
C ALA A 37 15.73 -5.21 -26.41
N VAL A 38 16.63 -4.71 -25.56
CA VAL A 38 17.14 -5.34 -24.34
C VAL A 38 16.05 -5.56 -23.27
N ASP A 39 15.21 -4.57 -22.97
CA ASP A 39 14.13 -4.72 -21.97
C ASP A 39 13.06 -5.72 -22.46
N ARG A 40 12.76 -5.73 -23.76
CA ARG A 40 11.86 -6.74 -24.35
C ARG A 40 12.45 -8.15 -24.31
N MET A 41 13.76 -8.28 -24.57
CA MET A 41 14.49 -9.54 -24.47
C MET A 41 14.48 -10.05 -23.02
N LEU A 42 14.84 -9.20 -22.06
CA LEU A 42 14.86 -9.52 -20.64
C LEU A 42 13.48 -9.94 -20.14
N ARG A 43 12.42 -9.18 -20.46
CA ARG A 43 11.04 -9.54 -20.07
C ARG A 43 10.62 -10.90 -20.60
N ARG A 44 10.97 -11.25 -21.85
CA ARG A 44 10.69 -12.58 -22.42
C ARG A 44 11.48 -13.69 -21.72
N MET A 45 12.75 -13.42 -21.41
CA MET A 45 13.61 -14.37 -20.69
C MET A 45 13.15 -14.57 -19.25
N THR A 46 12.71 -13.51 -18.57
CA THR A 46 12.22 -13.57 -17.18
C THR A 46 10.77 -14.00 -17.06
N ALA A 47 9.94 -13.84 -18.10
CA ALA A 47 8.57 -14.35 -18.13
C ALA A 47 8.55 -15.90 -18.08
N ALA A 48 9.64 -16.54 -18.53
CA ALA A 48 9.85 -17.98 -18.41
C ALA A 48 10.50 -18.40 -17.09
N LEU A 49 10.88 -17.47 -16.20
CA LEU A 49 11.37 -17.84 -14.86
C LEU A 49 10.22 -18.49 -14.08
N PRO A 50 10.42 -19.68 -13.50
CA PRO A 50 9.31 -20.43 -12.92
C PRO A 50 8.62 -19.67 -11.79
N GLU A 51 7.30 -19.50 -11.86
CA GLU A 51 6.46 -18.97 -10.76
C GLU A 51 6.73 -19.67 -9.42
N ALA A 52 7.24 -20.90 -9.45
CA ALA A 52 7.66 -21.67 -8.29
C ALA A 52 8.67 -20.94 -7.39
N PHE A 53 9.57 -20.13 -7.96
CA PHE A 53 10.50 -19.30 -7.17
C PHE A 53 9.76 -18.19 -6.41
N GLY A 54 8.77 -17.57 -7.05
CA GLY A 54 7.88 -16.59 -6.42
C GLY A 54 7.04 -17.20 -5.29
N ARG A 55 6.49 -18.41 -5.50
CA ARG A 55 5.68 -19.11 -4.49
C ARG A 55 6.49 -19.47 -3.24
N ARG A 56 7.69 -20.03 -3.40
CA ARG A 56 8.57 -20.37 -2.26
C ARG A 56 8.99 -19.12 -1.48
N ARG A 57 9.35 -18.03 -2.18
CA ARG A 57 9.69 -16.76 -1.55
C ARG A 57 8.52 -16.18 -0.75
N ARG A 58 7.32 -16.18 -1.32
CA ARG A 58 6.08 -15.73 -0.64
C ARG A 58 5.78 -16.57 0.60
N ALA A 59 5.85 -17.90 0.49
CA ALA A 59 5.61 -18.79 1.63
C ALA A 59 6.62 -18.58 2.76
N ARG A 60 7.91 -18.39 2.43
CA ARG A 60 8.95 -18.03 3.41
C ARG A 60 8.67 -16.70 4.08
N PHE A 61 8.25 -15.69 3.32
CA PHE A 61 7.91 -14.39 3.87
C PHE A 61 6.73 -14.48 4.85
N VAL A 62 5.63 -15.16 4.49
CA VAL A 62 4.49 -15.39 5.40
C VAL A 62 4.94 -16.13 6.67
N ALA A 63 5.77 -17.17 6.53
CA ALA A 63 6.32 -17.89 7.66
C ALA A 63 7.16 -16.98 8.58
N ALA A 64 7.97 -16.09 8.02
CA ALA A 64 8.75 -15.10 8.77
C ALA A 64 7.85 -14.09 9.51
N VAL A 65 6.77 -13.62 8.87
CA VAL A 65 5.77 -12.74 9.51
C VAL A 65 5.11 -13.44 10.70
N ARG A 66 4.67 -14.69 10.51
CA ARG A 66 4.07 -15.49 11.59
C ARG A 66 5.05 -15.75 12.72
N HIS A 67 6.29 -16.06 12.41
CA HIS A 67 7.34 -16.26 13.40
C HIS A 67 7.58 -14.96 14.19
N ALA A 68 7.72 -13.82 13.53
CA ALA A 68 7.87 -12.54 14.22
C ALA A 68 6.65 -12.20 15.09
N ARG A 69 5.43 -12.57 14.66
CA ARG A 69 4.21 -12.41 15.45
C ARG A 69 4.21 -13.25 16.72
N THR A 70 4.75 -14.47 16.71
CA THR A 70 4.84 -15.30 17.93
C THR A 70 5.93 -14.83 18.90
N GLN A 71 6.96 -14.14 18.40
CA GLN A 71 8.00 -13.53 19.23
C GLN A 71 7.63 -12.13 19.76
N ALA A 72 6.50 -11.57 19.32
CA ALA A 72 6.10 -10.23 19.72
C ALA A 72 5.66 -10.19 21.19
N PRO A 73 5.99 -9.12 21.93
CA PRO A 73 5.43 -8.89 23.26
C PRO A 73 3.90 -8.77 23.23
N PRO A 74 3.21 -8.96 24.37
CA PRO A 74 1.76 -8.75 24.46
C PRO A 74 1.36 -7.34 24.01
N PHE A 75 0.33 -7.23 23.17
CA PHE A 75 -0.15 -5.96 22.66
C PHE A 75 -0.53 -4.99 23.79
N GLY A 76 -0.21 -3.70 23.61
CA GLY A 76 -0.58 -2.62 24.54
C GLY A 76 0.28 -2.50 25.79
N CYS A 77 1.34 -3.31 25.95
CA CYS A 77 2.29 -3.13 27.05
C CYS A 77 3.54 -2.33 26.64
N ALA A 78 4.26 -1.77 27.61
CA ALA A 78 5.48 -0.98 27.35
C ALA A 78 6.59 -1.75 26.58
N ALA A 79 6.62 -3.09 26.72
CA ALA A 79 7.52 -3.93 25.95
C ALA A 79 7.13 -3.97 24.46
N PHE A 80 5.82 -3.95 24.15
CA PHE A 80 5.33 -3.84 22.77
C PHE A 80 5.71 -2.51 22.14
N ASP A 81 5.55 -1.39 22.86
CA ASP A 81 5.97 -0.07 22.35
C ASP A 81 7.48 0.00 22.07
N THR A 82 8.26 -0.63 22.94
CA THR A 82 9.71 -0.75 22.75
C THR A 82 10.04 -1.61 21.54
N TRP A 83 9.31 -2.71 21.34
CA TRP A 83 9.45 -3.56 20.16
C TRP A 83 9.04 -2.84 18.86
N ILE A 84 7.95 -2.05 18.86
CA ILE A 84 7.60 -1.21 17.70
C ILE A 84 8.74 -0.26 17.35
N ARG A 85 9.38 0.37 18.35
CA ARG A 85 10.55 1.24 18.11
C ARG A 85 11.73 0.49 17.50
N THR A 86 12.02 -0.74 17.95
CA THR A 86 13.11 -1.54 17.37
C THR A 86 12.78 -1.99 15.95
N VAL A 87 11.54 -2.38 15.69
CA VAL A 87 11.05 -2.74 14.34
C VAL A 87 11.19 -1.56 13.39
N ARG A 88 10.75 -0.36 13.79
CA ARG A 88 10.89 0.88 13.00
C ARG A 88 12.35 1.22 12.72
N ALA A 89 13.22 1.12 13.71
CA ALA A 89 14.65 1.32 13.52
C ALA A 89 15.29 0.28 12.59
N GLY A 90 14.83 -0.98 12.65
CA GLY A 90 15.23 -2.06 11.76
C GLY A 90 14.88 -1.76 10.30
N VAL A 91 13.59 -1.60 10.01
CA VAL A 91 13.11 -1.36 8.64
C VAL A 91 13.57 -0.01 8.08
N GLY A 92 13.76 1.01 8.92
CA GLY A 92 14.35 2.28 8.50
C GLY A 92 15.82 2.19 8.10
N ARG A 93 16.60 1.29 8.72
CA ARG A 93 18.02 1.08 8.41
C ARG A 93 18.22 0.13 7.23
N ASP A 94 17.48 -0.97 7.22
CA ASP A 94 17.71 -2.09 6.31
C ASP A 94 16.79 -2.04 5.09
N GLY A 95 15.89 -1.05 5.02
CA GLY A 95 14.93 -0.85 3.95
C GLY A 95 13.81 -1.90 3.94
N LEU A 96 13.06 -1.96 2.84
CA LEU A 96 11.93 -2.88 2.66
C LEU A 96 12.35 -4.31 2.27
N THR A 97 13.46 -4.80 2.84
CA THR A 97 13.91 -6.19 2.67
C THR A 97 12.97 -7.15 3.39
N ASP A 98 12.88 -8.41 2.95
CA ASP A 98 11.95 -9.38 3.55
C ASP A 98 12.21 -9.59 5.05
N ASP A 99 13.48 -9.59 5.47
CA ASP A 99 13.87 -9.80 6.87
C ASP A 99 13.47 -8.64 7.78
N ALA A 100 13.64 -7.40 7.32
CA ALA A 100 13.24 -6.22 8.07
C ALA A 100 11.73 -5.95 8.00
N LEU A 101 11.10 -6.31 6.87
CA LEU A 101 9.68 -6.11 6.65
C LEU A 101 8.82 -7.14 7.37
N ALA A 102 9.30 -8.37 7.60
CA ALA A 102 8.52 -9.39 8.27
C ALA A 102 8.08 -8.99 9.70
N PRO A 103 8.96 -8.46 10.58
CA PRO A 103 8.55 -7.89 11.87
C PRO A 103 7.62 -6.69 11.77
N ALA A 104 7.82 -5.82 10.78
CA ALA A 104 6.93 -4.67 10.53
C ALA A 104 5.51 -5.13 10.14
N MET A 105 5.42 -6.10 9.23
CA MET A 105 4.14 -6.69 8.83
C MET A 105 3.49 -7.43 10.01
N ALA A 106 4.28 -8.12 10.84
CA ALA A 106 3.80 -8.78 12.05
C ALA A 106 3.17 -7.77 13.02
N ALA A 107 3.85 -6.66 13.29
CA ALA A 107 3.31 -5.56 14.09
C ALA A 107 1.97 -5.05 13.55
N ALA A 108 1.88 -4.82 12.24
CA ALA A 108 0.65 -4.39 11.59
C ALA A 108 -0.48 -5.44 11.71
N THR A 109 -0.18 -6.73 11.58
CA THR A 109 -1.18 -7.81 11.77
C THR A 109 -1.67 -7.90 13.21
N ILE A 110 -0.78 -7.74 14.20
CA ILE A 110 -1.13 -7.73 15.62
C ILE A 110 -2.04 -6.55 15.93
N ALA A 111 -1.68 -5.35 15.47
CA ALA A 111 -2.51 -4.17 15.65
C ALA A 111 -3.88 -4.33 14.98
N CYS A 112 -3.95 -4.88 13.77
CA CYS A 112 -5.21 -5.17 13.09
C CYS A 112 -6.09 -6.13 13.90
N HIS A 113 -5.51 -7.21 14.43
CA HIS A 113 -6.22 -8.19 15.25
C HIS A 113 -6.79 -7.57 16.53
N HIS A 114 -6.00 -6.79 17.27
CA HIS A 114 -6.45 -6.23 18.54
C HIS A 114 -7.37 -5.02 18.40
N VAL A 115 -7.22 -4.22 17.35
CA VAL A 115 -7.95 -2.97 17.17
C VAL A 115 -9.23 -3.17 16.34
N LEU A 116 -9.17 -3.98 15.28
CA LEU A 116 -10.30 -4.21 14.38
C LEU A 116 -10.98 -5.57 14.60
N GLY A 117 -10.39 -6.47 15.40
CA GLY A 117 -10.87 -7.84 15.53
C GLY A 117 -10.65 -8.69 14.27
N LEU A 118 -9.82 -8.20 13.33
CA LEU A 118 -9.54 -8.88 12.07
C LEU A 118 -8.16 -9.52 12.13
N ASP A 119 -8.10 -10.84 11.97
CA ASP A 119 -6.83 -11.55 11.78
C ASP A 119 -6.52 -11.64 10.28
N PRO A 120 -5.50 -10.92 9.76
CA PRO A 120 -5.25 -10.90 8.32
C PRO A 120 -4.86 -12.26 7.76
N PHE A 121 -5.42 -12.60 6.61
CA PHE A 121 -5.11 -13.84 5.89
C PHE A 121 -3.73 -13.79 5.22
N ASP A 122 -3.16 -14.97 4.95
CA ASP A 122 -1.88 -15.09 4.22
C ASP A 122 -1.92 -14.40 2.85
N THR A 123 -3.06 -14.45 2.17
CA THR A 123 -3.26 -13.75 0.90
C THR A 123 -3.10 -12.25 1.05
N GLN A 124 -3.61 -11.66 2.13
CA GLN A 124 -3.50 -10.22 2.41
C GLN A 124 -2.05 -9.83 2.76
N ILE A 125 -1.34 -10.67 3.52
CA ILE A 125 0.10 -10.49 3.81
C ILE A 125 0.92 -10.55 2.51
N ILE A 126 0.62 -11.51 1.63
CA ILE A 126 1.28 -11.64 0.34
C ILE A 126 0.98 -10.44 -0.55
N THR A 127 -0.28 -10.01 -0.66
CA THR A 127 -0.67 -8.83 -1.44
C THR A 127 0.05 -7.59 -0.93
N ALA A 128 0.10 -7.37 0.39
CA ALA A 128 0.84 -6.25 0.97
C ALA A 128 2.32 -6.27 0.58
N ARG A 129 2.96 -7.44 0.64
CA ARG A 129 4.35 -7.60 0.19
C ARG A 129 4.53 -7.33 -1.30
N VAL A 130 3.58 -7.76 -2.14
CA VAL A 130 3.61 -7.52 -3.59
C VAL A 130 3.47 -6.03 -3.90
N MET A 131 2.59 -5.30 -3.21
CA MET A 131 2.46 -3.84 -3.34
C MET A 131 3.77 -3.13 -3.00
N LEU A 132 4.43 -3.56 -1.92
CA LEU A 132 5.74 -3.03 -1.51
C LEU A 132 6.90 -3.43 -2.45
N ASP A 133 6.68 -4.39 -3.35
CA ASP A 133 7.62 -4.76 -4.43
C ASP A 133 7.45 -3.91 -5.69
N ALA A 134 6.68 -2.81 -5.63
CA ALA A 134 6.28 -1.99 -6.77
C ALA A 134 5.55 -2.80 -7.87
N ARG A 135 4.70 -3.75 -7.46
CA ARG A 135 3.90 -4.58 -8.38
C ARG A 135 2.41 -4.39 -8.14
N LEU A 136 1.64 -4.68 -9.18
CA LEU A 136 0.18 -4.77 -9.10
C LEU A 136 -0.21 -6.11 -8.44
N ALA A 137 -1.16 -6.06 -7.52
CA ALA A 137 -1.80 -7.22 -6.94
C ALA A 137 -3.29 -7.22 -7.31
N GLU A 138 -3.74 -8.30 -7.94
CA GLU A 138 -5.16 -8.52 -8.23
C GLU A 138 -5.80 -9.31 -7.09
N MET A 139 -6.95 -8.83 -6.61
CA MET A 139 -7.75 -9.47 -5.57
C MET A 139 -9.22 -9.39 -5.97
N ALA A 140 -9.99 -10.43 -5.66
CA ALA A 140 -11.44 -10.39 -5.86
C ALA A 140 -12.10 -9.42 -4.85
N THR A 141 -13.32 -9.00 -5.12
CA THR A 141 -14.13 -8.24 -4.15
C THR A 141 -14.44 -9.15 -2.96
N GLY A 142 -14.31 -8.62 -1.74
CA GLY A 142 -14.51 -9.39 -0.51
C GLY A 142 -13.24 -10.03 0.08
N GLU A 143 -12.12 -10.06 -0.64
CA GLU A 143 -10.85 -10.64 -0.12
C GLU A 143 -10.10 -9.70 0.86
N GLY A 144 -10.66 -8.54 1.18
CA GLY A 144 -10.09 -7.59 2.13
C GLY A 144 -8.92 -6.77 1.57
N LYS A 145 -9.11 -6.17 0.39
CA LYS A 145 -8.16 -5.21 -0.23
C LYS A 145 -7.75 -4.10 0.73
N THR A 146 -8.69 -3.57 1.51
CA THR A 146 -8.45 -2.53 2.52
C THR A 146 -7.46 -2.99 3.59
N VAL A 147 -7.59 -4.23 4.09
CA VAL A 147 -6.65 -4.80 5.07
C VAL A 147 -5.27 -5.00 4.45
N ALA A 148 -5.19 -5.54 3.23
CA ALA A 148 -3.90 -5.68 2.54
C ALA A 148 -3.21 -4.33 2.30
N ALA A 149 -3.97 -3.30 1.91
CA ALA A 149 -3.46 -1.94 1.73
C ALA A 149 -3.00 -1.32 3.05
N LEU A 150 -3.75 -1.52 4.15
CA LEU A 150 -3.36 -1.13 5.51
C LEU A 150 -2.01 -1.74 5.89
N LEU A 151 -1.85 -3.06 5.71
CA LEU A 151 -0.60 -3.77 6.05
C LEU A 151 0.60 -3.22 5.27
N ALA A 152 0.43 -2.96 3.97
CA ALA A 152 1.47 -2.37 3.13
C ALA A 152 1.82 -0.95 3.60
N ALA A 153 0.79 -0.09 3.75
CA ALA A 153 0.97 1.30 4.12
C ALA A 153 1.60 1.47 5.50
N ALA A 154 1.12 0.72 6.50
CA ALA A 154 1.68 0.74 7.85
C ALA A 154 3.15 0.30 7.86
N SER A 155 3.48 -0.77 7.13
CA SER A 155 4.86 -1.29 7.10
C SER A 155 5.84 -0.33 6.41
N ALA A 156 5.44 0.29 5.31
CA ALA A 156 6.26 1.33 4.66
C ALA A 156 6.37 2.60 5.52
N ALA A 157 5.29 3.04 6.15
CA ALA A 157 5.30 4.20 7.03
C ALA A 157 6.17 3.98 8.28
N MET A 158 6.25 2.75 8.80
CA MET A 158 7.19 2.39 9.87
C MET A 158 8.67 2.54 9.45
N ALA A 159 8.97 2.43 8.16
CA ALA A 159 10.28 2.74 7.59
C ALA A 159 10.55 4.23 7.40
N GLY A 160 9.62 5.10 7.81
CA GLY A 160 9.71 6.54 7.61
C GLY A 160 9.38 6.99 6.19
N ILE A 161 8.83 6.10 5.36
CA ILE A 161 8.41 6.41 3.99
C ILE A 161 6.99 6.96 4.02
N PRO A 162 6.73 8.20 3.58
CA PRO A 162 5.37 8.71 3.44
C PRO A 162 4.58 7.86 2.43
N VAL A 163 3.36 7.47 2.78
CA VAL A 163 2.49 6.62 1.94
C VAL A 163 1.21 7.36 1.60
N HIS A 164 0.86 7.41 0.31
CA HIS A 164 -0.42 7.92 -0.17
C HIS A 164 -1.29 6.75 -0.64
N LEU A 165 -2.40 6.52 0.05
CA LEU A 165 -3.43 5.58 -0.36
C LEU A 165 -4.49 6.33 -1.14
N MET A 166 -4.65 5.99 -2.43
CA MET A 166 -5.66 6.58 -3.29
C MET A 166 -6.87 5.66 -3.39
N THR A 167 -8.06 6.20 -3.15
CA THR A 167 -9.33 5.51 -3.33
C THR A 167 -10.06 6.05 -4.56
N ALA A 168 -11.17 5.41 -4.93
CA ALA A 168 -11.96 5.85 -6.08
C ALA A 168 -12.75 7.14 -5.82
N ASN A 169 -13.00 7.50 -4.55
CA ASN A 169 -13.75 8.70 -4.16
C ASN A 169 -13.49 9.11 -2.69
N ASP A 170 -13.83 10.35 -2.38
CA ASP A 170 -13.63 10.99 -1.07
C ASP A 170 -14.37 10.25 0.06
N TYR A 171 -15.54 9.69 -0.20
CA TYR A 171 -16.29 8.91 0.78
C TYR A 171 -15.50 7.67 1.24
N LEU A 172 -14.96 6.90 0.30
CA LEU A 172 -14.14 5.73 0.60
C LEU A 172 -12.85 6.12 1.33
N ALA A 173 -12.23 7.24 0.96
CA ALA A 173 -11.04 7.74 1.64
C ALA A 173 -11.35 8.10 3.10
N ALA A 174 -12.42 8.88 3.33
CA ALA A 174 -12.82 9.31 4.66
C ALA A 174 -13.22 8.13 5.56
N ARG A 175 -13.96 7.15 5.02
CA ARG A 175 -14.30 5.90 5.72
C ARG A 175 -13.04 5.15 6.11
N ASP A 176 -12.14 4.89 5.16
CA ASP A 176 -10.93 4.10 5.42
C ASP A 176 -10.03 4.80 6.44
N VAL A 177 -9.91 6.13 6.41
CA VAL A 177 -9.19 6.88 7.46
C VAL A 177 -9.88 6.73 8.81
N ALA A 178 -11.19 6.90 8.90
CA ALA A 178 -11.93 6.80 10.16
C ALA A 178 -11.81 5.39 10.79
N GLU A 179 -11.93 4.34 9.98
CA GLU A 179 -11.86 2.95 10.44
C GLU A 179 -10.43 2.51 10.78
N LEU A 180 -9.43 2.94 9.99
CA LEU A 180 -8.05 2.45 10.11
C LEU A 180 -7.16 3.32 10.99
N ALA A 181 -7.53 4.56 11.29
CA ALA A 181 -6.75 5.48 12.13
C ALA A 181 -6.32 4.87 13.48
N PRO A 182 -7.17 4.14 14.22
CA PRO A 182 -6.77 3.51 15.47
C PRO A 182 -5.65 2.46 15.29
N VAL A 183 -5.62 1.75 14.16
CA VAL A 183 -4.54 0.78 13.85
C VAL A 183 -3.23 1.51 13.61
N TYR A 184 -3.25 2.59 12.80
CA TYR A 184 -2.06 3.41 12.57
C TYR A 184 -1.54 4.02 13.89
N ALA A 185 -2.44 4.53 14.73
CA ALA A 185 -2.09 5.10 16.03
C ALA A 185 -1.42 4.08 16.96
N ALA A 186 -1.92 2.83 16.99
CA ALA A 186 -1.32 1.74 17.76
C ALA A 186 0.12 1.39 17.32
N LEU A 187 0.51 1.76 16.09
CA LEU A 187 1.86 1.59 15.55
C LEU A 187 2.71 2.88 15.67
N GLY A 188 2.18 3.92 16.32
CA GLY A 188 2.79 5.24 16.43
C GLY A 188 2.85 5.99 15.10
N LEU A 189 1.90 5.73 14.20
CA LEU A 189 1.78 6.37 12.90
C LEU A 189 0.61 7.38 12.91
N ARG A 190 0.70 8.37 12.02
CA ARG A 190 -0.36 9.35 11.79
C ARG A 190 -0.94 9.13 10.40
N VAL A 191 -2.25 9.34 10.27
CA VAL A 191 -2.98 9.27 9.01
C VAL A 191 -3.88 10.50 8.90
N ALA A 192 -4.10 10.97 7.67
CA ALA A 192 -5.01 12.05 7.36
C ALA A 192 -5.77 11.73 6.06
N CYS A 193 -6.99 12.25 5.94
CA CYS A 193 -7.77 12.20 4.71
C CYS A 193 -7.60 13.53 3.97
N LEU A 194 -7.32 13.46 2.67
CA LEU A 194 -7.35 14.62 1.79
C LEU A 194 -8.68 14.58 1.04
N ASP A 195 -9.61 15.47 1.41
CA ASP A 195 -10.84 15.70 0.64
C ASP A 195 -10.63 16.87 -0.34
N THR A 196 -11.56 17.01 -1.28
CA THR A 196 -11.52 18.07 -2.30
C THR A 196 -11.52 19.48 -1.68
N ASP A 197 -12.12 19.64 -0.49
CA ASP A 197 -12.25 20.89 0.25
C ASP A 197 -11.12 21.15 1.26
N ALA A 198 -10.13 20.24 1.35
CA ALA A 198 -9.08 20.30 2.35
C ALA A 198 -8.21 21.53 2.12
N SER A 199 -8.11 22.37 3.14
CA SER A 199 -7.31 23.60 3.10
C SER A 199 -5.84 23.29 2.74
N PRO A 200 -5.09 24.23 2.12
CA PRO A 200 -3.68 24.04 1.78
C PRO A 200 -2.78 23.65 2.97
N GLN A 201 -3.19 23.99 4.20
CA GLN A 201 -2.49 23.62 5.44
C GLN A 201 -2.77 22.18 5.86
N ALA A 202 -3.95 21.63 5.55
CA ALA A 202 -4.28 20.22 5.77
C ALA A 202 -3.64 19.27 4.74
N ARG A 203 -3.06 19.82 3.66
CA ARG A 203 -2.35 19.08 2.59
C ARG A 203 -0.84 18.90 2.83
N ARG A 204 -0.31 19.39 3.96
CA ARG A 204 1.12 19.30 4.34
C ARG A 204 1.31 18.30 5.47
#